data_AF-A0A7C3K097-F1
#
_entry.id   AF-A0A7C3K097-F1
#
_cell.length_a   1.000
_cell.length_b   1.000
_cell.length_c   1.000
_cell.angle_alpha   90.00
_cell.angle_beta   90.00
_cell.angle_gamma   90.00
#
_symmetry.space_group_name_H-M   'P 1'
#
loop_
_entity.id
_entity.type
_entity.pdbx_description
1 polymer ?
#
loop_
_entity_poly.entity_id
_entity_poly.type
_entity_poly.pdbx_seq_one_letter_code
_entity_poly.pdbx_strand_id
1 'polypeptide(L)' 'QSEEGIKICVETIQRLREIPGVRGIHVMAIEWEEKVSEIVKAAGLLPRPQV' A
#
# COMPACT_ATOMS: atom_id res chain seq x y z
N GLN A 1 9.54 15.76 1.55
CA GLN A 1 9.68 14.60 2.47
C GLN A 1 8.54 13.59 2.27
N SER A 2 7.32 14.06 1.99
CA SER A 2 6.15 13.23 1.63
C SER A 2 6.45 12.07 0.67
N GLU A 3 7.16 12.32 -0.42
CA GLU A 3 7.51 11.32 -1.44
C GLU A 3 8.32 10.14 -0.88
N GLU A 4 9.29 10.41 0.00
CA GLU A 4 10.09 9.35 0.63
C GLU A 4 9.23 8.50 1.57
N GLY A 5 8.29 9.13 2.30
CA GLY A 5 7.32 8.41 3.13
C GLY A 5 6.43 7.47 2.31
N ILE A 6 5.96 7.95 1.15
CA ILE A 6 5.18 7.13 0.20
C ILE A 6 6.02 5.96 -0.32
N LYS A 7 7.27 6.21 -0.73
CA LYS A 7 8.19 5.18 -1.21
C LYS A 7 8.43 4.10 -0.15
N ILE A 8 8.71 4.49 1.10
CA ILE A 8 8.90 3.56 2.23
C ILE A 8 7.63 2.74 2.46
N CYS A 9 6.45 3.36 2.41
CA CYS A 9 5.17 2.66 2.57
C CYS A 9 4.98 1.60 1.47
N VAL A 10 5.25 1.95 0.21
CA VAL A 10 5.15 1.03 -0.94
C VAL A 10 6.13 -0.14 -0.80
N GLU A 11 7.40 0.11 -0.47
CA GLU A 11 8.40 -0.95 -0.25
C GLU A 11 8.00 -1.87 0.92
N THR A 12 7.44 -1.30 1.98
CA THR A 12 6.94 -2.06 3.13
C THR A 12 5.81 -2.98 2.72
N ILE A 13 4.84 -2.48 1.93
CA ILE A 13 3.74 -3.30 1.41
C ILE A 13 4.28 -4.46 0.57
N GLN A 14 5.25 -4.22 -0.30
CA GLN A 14 5.85 -5.26 -1.15
C GLN A 14 6.47 -6.38 -0.30
N ARG A 15 7.27 -6.03 0.72
CA ARG A 15 7.88 -7.00 1.64
C ARG A 15 6.84 -7.78 2.45
N LEU A 16 5.81 -7.10 2.96
CA LEU A 16 4.75 -7.76 3.73
C LEU A 16 3.97 -8.77 2.90
N ARG A 17 3.78 -8.51 1.60
CA ARG A 17 3.09 -9.44 0.68
C ARG A 17 3.86 -10.74 0.42
N GLU A 18 5.18 -10.74 0.60
CA GLU A 18 6.01 -11.95 0.45
C GLU A 18 5.89 -12.88 1.67
N ILE A 19 5.35 -12.40 2.80
CA ILE A 19 5.19 -13.19 4.01
C ILE A 19 4.06 -14.22 3.83
N PRO A 20 4.33 -15.54 4.00
CA PRO A 20 3.30 -16.56 3.90
C PRO A 20 2.14 -16.32 4.87
N GLY A 21 0.91 -16.34 4.35
CA GLY A 21 -0.31 -16.16 5.13
C GLY A 21 -0.87 -14.73 5.15
N VAL A 22 -0.14 -13.73 4.67
CA VAL A 22 -0.66 -12.36 4.49
C VAL A 22 -1.62 -12.34 3.30
N ARG A 23 -2.90 -11.99 3.55
CA ARG A 23 -3.97 -11.97 2.53
C ARG A 23 -4.41 -10.58 2.09
N GLY A 24 -3.92 -9.54 2.74
CA GLY A 24 -4.31 -8.17 2.46
C GLY A 24 -3.60 -7.18 3.37
N ILE A 25 -3.76 -5.90 3.04
CA ILE A 25 -3.16 -4.78 3.75
C ILE A 25 -4.29 -3.80 4.09
N HIS A 26 -4.29 -3.31 5.32
CA HIS A 26 -5.13 -2.18 5.74
C HIS A 26 -4.25 -0.92 5.77
N VAL A 27 -4.59 0.09 4.97
CA VAL A 27 -3.85 1.35 4.89
C VAL A 27 -4.60 2.39 5.71
N MET A 28 -3.96 2.94 6.73
CA MET A 28 -4.45 4.09 7.50
C MET A 28 -3.65 5.33 7.08
N ALA A 29 -4.35 6.40 6.71
CA ALA A 29 -3.74 7.65 6.28
C ALA A 29 -4.55 8.83 6.85
N ILE A 30 -4.46 9.03 8.17
CA ILE A 30 -5.13 10.12 8.87
C ILE A 30 -4.61 11.45 8.31
N GLU A 31 -5.53 12.31 7.86
CA GLU A 31 -5.24 13.62 7.22
C GLU A 31 -4.49 13.53 5.87
N TRP A 32 -4.34 12.33 5.31
CA TRP A 32 -3.60 12.03 4.07
C TRP A 32 -4.40 11.06 3.18
N GLU A 33 -5.73 11.06 3.28
CA GLU A 33 -6.61 10.09 2.66
C GLU A 33 -6.49 10.08 1.12
N GLU A 34 -6.18 11.22 0.51
CA GLU A 34 -5.95 11.34 -0.94
C GLU A 34 -4.70 10.59 -1.39
N LYS A 35 -3.70 10.44 -0.50
CA LYS A 35 -2.46 9.70 -0.79
C LYS A 35 -2.66 8.20 -0.78
N VAL A 36 -3.74 7.69 -0.19
CA VAL A 36 -4.09 6.26 -0.24
C VAL A 36 -4.18 5.79 -1.69
N SER A 37 -4.83 6.55 -2.59
CA SER A 37 -4.94 6.15 -4.00
C SER A 37 -3.58 6.05 -4.69
N GLU A 38 -2.62 6.89 -4.32
CA GLU A 38 -1.26 6.88 -4.89
C GLU A 38 -0.50 5.64 -4.41
N ILE A 39 -0.51 5.40 -3.10
CA ILE A 39 0.14 4.25 -2.44
C ILE A 39 -0.40 2.93 -2.99
N VAL A 40 -1.72 2.74 -3.04
CA VAL A 40 -2.31 1.45 -3.46
C VAL A 40 -2.08 1.16 -4.94
N LYS A 41 -2.00 2.20 -5.79
CA LYS A 41 -1.64 2.05 -7.21
C LYS A 41 -0.17 1.67 -7.34
N ALA A 42 0.72 2.40 -6.69
CA ALA A 42 2.17 2.15 -6.72
C ALA A 42 2.54 0.78 -6.13
N ALA A 43 1.83 0.33 -5.09
CA ALA A 43 2.02 -0.97 -4.46
C ALA A 43 1.38 -2.15 -5.23
N GLY A 44 0.73 -1.90 -6.37
CA GLY A 44 0.10 -2.94 -7.19
C GLY A 44 -1.02 -3.68 -6.45
N LEU A 45 -1.80 -2.96 -5.63
CA LEU A 45 -2.97 -3.48 -4.92
C LEU A 45 -4.28 -3.29 -5.70
N LEU A 46 -4.21 -2.61 -6.85
CA LEU A 46 -5.31 -2.47 -7.80
C LEU A 46 -4.99 -3.22 -9.12
N PRO A 47 -6.01 -3.74 -9.83
CA PRO A 47 -7.42 -3.81 -9.43
C PRO A 47 -7.64 -4.80 -8.27
N ARG A 48 -8.76 -4.66 -7.56
CA ARG A 48 -9.12 -5.64 -6.52
C ARG A 48 -9.37 -7.02 -7.18
N PRO A 49 -9.00 -8.12 -6.52
CA PRO A 49 -9.36 -9.46 -6.96
C PRO A 49 -10.89 -9.60 -7.11
N GLN A 50 -11.35 -10.25 -8.18
CA GLN A 50 -12.78 -10.46 -8.47
C GLN A 50 -13.37 -11.71 -7.79
N VAL A 51 -12.74 -12.16 -6.70
CA VAL A 51 -13.16 -13.37 -5.97
C VAL A 51 -14.56 -13.22 -5.37
#